data_AF-A0A937WCB3-F1
#
_entry.id   AF-A0A937WCB3-F1
#
_cell.length_a   1.000
_cell.length_b   1.000
_cell.length_c   1.000
_cell.angle_alpha   90.00
_cell.angle_beta   90.00
_cell.angle_gamma   90.00
#
_symmetry.space_group_name_H-M   'P 1'
#
loop_
_entity.id
_entity.type
_entity.pdbx_description
1 polymer ?
#
loop_
_entity_poly.entity_id
_entity_poly.type
_entity_poly.pdbx_seq_one_letter_code
_entity_poly.pdbx_strand_id
1 'polypeptide(L)'
;MPAIRRDFHDVLAPIVYLDSTVAIAAEDNHERFHAECDAFRQRIESRTILPVVSDFVYNEVAFHHIKSALADEGRRQGKSWMWVKRNMTHIFDAAMINVQTSRATLERMTLKLSITDSVIVRAFQLMQDFHLLPTDAFHIATALESNVNVFATLDKDFLVVDGIIIYTCVP
;
A
#
# COMPACT_ATOMS: atom_id res chain seq x y z
N MET A 1 -5.13 20.63 12.02
CA MET A 1 -4.27 19.97 13.05
C MET A 1 -3.25 19.22 12.24
N PRO A 2 -1.95 19.47 12.41
CA PRO A 2 -0.93 18.84 11.58
C PRO A 2 -0.98 17.31 11.67
N ALA A 3 -0.45 16.62 10.66
CA ALA A 3 -0.27 15.18 10.70
C ALA A 3 0.55 14.77 11.93
N ILE A 4 0.15 13.68 12.58
CA ILE A 4 0.86 13.11 13.73
C ILE A 4 1.60 11.88 13.26
N ARG A 5 2.93 11.93 13.27
CA ARG A 5 3.74 10.74 13.05
C ARG A 5 3.83 9.89 14.33
N ARG A 6 3.69 8.59 14.16
CA ARG A 6 3.90 7.55 15.16
C ARG A 6 4.88 6.51 14.63
N ASP A 7 5.67 5.98 15.52
CA ASP A 7 6.55 4.87 15.18
C ASP A 7 5.73 3.59 15.06
N PHE A 8 6.17 2.66 14.20
CA PHE A 8 5.54 1.35 14.12
C PHE A 8 5.39 0.70 15.49
N HIS A 9 6.32 0.86 16.43
CA HIS A 9 6.31 0.28 17.77
C HIS A 9 5.26 0.88 18.73
N ASP A 10 4.69 2.05 18.42
CA ASP A 10 3.71 2.72 19.26
C ASP A 10 2.41 1.91 19.45
N VAL A 11 1.60 2.34 20.42
CA VAL A 11 0.29 1.75 20.69
C VAL A 11 -0.62 1.94 19.48
N LEU A 12 -1.04 0.83 18.87
CA LEU A 12 -1.89 0.81 17.68
C LEU A 12 -3.28 1.38 17.95
N ALA A 13 -3.82 2.11 16.97
CA ALA A 13 -5.21 2.50 16.97
C ALA A 13 -6.10 1.30 16.59
N PRO A 14 -7.38 1.24 17.03
CA PRO A 14 -8.25 0.10 16.76
C PRO A 14 -8.53 -0.18 15.28
N ILE A 15 -8.47 0.85 14.44
CA ILE A 15 -8.64 0.76 12.99
C ILE A 15 -7.46 1.46 12.34
N VAL A 16 -6.84 0.83 11.35
CA VAL A 16 -5.69 1.36 10.62
C VAL A 16 -5.89 1.12 9.13
N TYR A 17 -5.76 2.17 8.33
CA TYR A 17 -5.64 2.05 6.89
C TYR A 17 -4.25 1.54 6.54
N LEU A 18 -4.18 0.36 5.92
CA LEU A 18 -2.93 -0.25 5.48
C LEU A 18 -2.63 0.20 4.05
N ASP A 19 -1.57 0.99 3.88
CA ASP A 19 -1.11 1.43 2.57
C ASP A 19 -0.36 0.32 1.81
N SER A 20 -0.30 0.43 0.48
CA SER A 20 0.37 -0.54 -0.38
C SER A 20 1.86 -0.65 -0.07
N THR A 21 2.54 0.45 0.27
CA THR A 21 3.97 0.44 0.59
C THR A 21 4.31 -0.47 1.77
N VAL A 22 3.46 -0.50 2.79
CA VAL A 22 3.63 -1.39 3.96
C VAL A 22 3.23 -2.82 3.61
N ALA A 23 2.15 -3.01 2.86
CA ALA A 23 1.72 -4.33 2.41
C ALA A 23 2.80 -5.03 1.56
N ILE A 24 3.38 -4.30 0.60
CA ILE A 24 4.46 -4.78 -0.26
C ILE A 24 5.70 -5.10 0.57
N ALA A 25 6.16 -4.16 1.40
CA ALA A 25 7.38 -4.37 2.20
C ALA A 25 7.23 -5.53 3.19
N ALA A 26 6.05 -5.76 3.76
CA ALA A 26 5.81 -6.89 4.67
C ALA A 26 5.93 -8.26 3.98
N GLU A 27 5.71 -8.34 2.65
CA GLU A 27 5.75 -9.59 1.89
C GLU A 27 7.08 -9.81 1.14
N ASP A 28 7.74 -8.73 0.71
CA ASP A 28 8.95 -8.78 -0.12
C ASP A 28 10.22 -8.65 0.74
N ASN A 29 10.96 -9.74 0.91
CA ASN A 29 12.17 -9.77 1.73
C ASN A 29 13.36 -8.99 1.13
N HIS A 30 13.23 -8.49 -0.10
CA HIS A 30 14.20 -7.60 -0.71
C HIS A 30 13.92 -6.12 -0.41
N GLU A 31 12.76 -5.80 0.15
CA GLU A 31 12.42 -4.44 0.55
C GLU A 31 13.20 -4.00 1.78
N ARG A 32 13.65 -2.74 1.75
CA ARG A 32 14.52 -2.16 2.78
C ARG A 32 13.94 -2.27 4.19
N PHE A 33 12.63 -2.07 4.30
CA PHE A 33 11.90 -2.03 5.57
C PHE A 33 11.11 -3.32 5.83
N HIS A 34 11.50 -4.42 5.19
CA HIS A 34 10.76 -5.69 5.28
C HIS A 34 10.55 -6.15 6.71
N ALA A 35 11.61 -6.17 7.52
CA ALA A 35 11.55 -6.66 8.90
C ALA A 35 10.61 -5.80 9.76
N GLU A 36 10.66 -4.48 9.60
CA GLU A 36 9.80 -3.54 10.33
C GLU A 36 8.33 -3.66 9.90
N CYS A 37 8.07 -3.76 8.60
CA CYS A 37 6.71 -3.92 8.06
C CYS A 37 6.11 -5.28 8.41
N ASP A 38 6.88 -6.37 8.34
CA ASP A 38 6.42 -7.70 8.73
C ASP A 38 6.10 -7.76 10.24
N ALA A 39 6.97 -7.22 11.09
CA ALA A 39 6.71 -7.13 12.53
C ALA A 39 5.48 -6.27 12.85
N PHE A 40 5.28 -5.16 12.13
CA PHE A 40 4.09 -4.32 12.28
C PHE A 40 2.81 -5.06 11.85
N ARG A 41 2.86 -5.77 10.72
CA ARG A 41 1.76 -6.62 10.22
C ARG A 41 1.38 -7.69 11.23
N GLN A 42 2.35 -8.42 11.77
CA GLN A 42 2.10 -9.42 12.82
C GLN A 42 1.48 -8.81 14.09
N ARG A 43 1.82 -7.56 14.43
CA ARG A 43 1.19 -6.84 15.55
C ARG A 43 -0.23 -6.42 15.27
N ILE A 44 -0.59 -6.09 14.02
CA ILE A 44 -1.98 -5.88 13.61
C ILE A 44 -2.75 -7.20 13.74
N GLU A 45 -2.21 -8.31 13.23
CA GLU A 45 -2.88 -9.62 13.22
C GLU A 45 -3.08 -10.22 14.62
N SER A 46 -2.11 -10.04 15.52
CA SER A 46 -2.15 -10.59 16.88
C SER A 46 -3.02 -9.76 17.85
N ARG A 47 -3.41 -8.56 17.45
CA ARG A 47 -4.26 -7.66 18.24
C ARG A 47 -5.61 -7.55 17.56
N THR A 48 -6.66 -7.20 18.30
CA THR A 48 -8.00 -6.97 17.73
C THR A 48 -8.06 -5.63 16.98
N ILE A 49 -7.11 -5.40 16.09
CA ILE A 49 -7.05 -4.23 15.21
C ILE A 49 -7.74 -4.61 13.91
N LEU A 50 -8.54 -3.71 13.38
CA LEU A 50 -9.18 -3.87 12.08
C LEU A 50 -8.35 -3.13 11.03
N PRO A 51 -7.49 -3.81 10.25
CA PRO A 51 -6.84 -3.20 9.11
C PRO A 51 -7.84 -3.05 7.96
N VAL A 52 -7.78 -1.91 7.29
CA VAL A 52 -8.63 -1.59 6.14
C VAL A 52 -7.79 -1.16 4.95
N VAL A 53 -8.25 -1.41 3.73
CA VAL A 53 -7.54 -1.11 2.48
C VAL A 53 -8.52 -0.59 1.42
N SER A 54 -8.03 0.02 0.34
CA SER A 54 -8.84 0.31 -0.86
C SER A 54 -8.50 -0.63 -2.01
N ASP A 55 -9.27 -0.56 -3.09
CA ASP A 55 -8.95 -1.25 -4.36
C ASP A 55 -7.57 -0.82 -4.93
N PHE A 56 -7.08 0.38 -4.61
CA PHE A 56 -5.75 0.83 -5.05
C PHE A 56 -4.63 0.00 -4.43
N VAL A 57 -4.77 -0.43 -3.17
CA VAL A 57 -3.77 -1.30 -2.51
C VAL A 57 -3.62 -2.61 -3.28
N TYR A 58 -4.74 -3.24 -3.66
CA TYR A 58 -4.72 -4.46 -4.46
C TYR A 58 -4.06 -4.25 -5.83
N ASN A 59 -4.38 -3.14 -6.50
CA ASN A 59 -3.80 -2.80 -7.79
C ASN A 59 -2.28 -2.61 -7.71
N GLU A 60 -1.81 -1.90 -6.68
CA GLU A 60 -0.38 -1.60 -6.51
C GLU A 60 0.43 -2.82 -6.10
N VAL A 61 -0.08 -3.64 -5.18
CA VAL A 61 0.54 -4.91 -4.80
C VAL A 61 0.63 -5.84 -6.01
N ALA A 62 -0.44 -5.97 -6.79
CA ALA A 62 -0.44 -6.78 -8.01
C ALA A 62 0.58 -6.26 -9.03
N PHE A 63 0.60 -4.94 -9.25
CA PHE A 63 1.53 -4.31 -10.17
C PHE A 63 2.98 -4.48 -9.72
N HIS A 64 3.27 -4.40 -8.42
CA HIS A 64 4.59 -4.65 -7.84
C HIS A 64 5.10 -6.03 -8.21
N HIS A 65 4.37 -7.09 -7.87
CA HIS A 65 4.81 -8.47 -8.15
C HIS A 65 5.06 -8.71 -9.64
N ILE A 66 4.15 -8.24 -10.50
CA ILE A 66 4.27 -8.38 -11.95
C ILE A 66 5.51 -7.61 -12.44
N LYS A 67 5.65 -6.35 -12.04
CA LYS A 67 6.74 -5.48 -12.50
C LYS A 67 8.09 -6.00 -12.01
N SER A 68 8.20 -6.44 -10.77
CA SER A 68 9.42 -7.01 -10.20
C SER A 68 9.85 -8.27 -10.97
N ALA A 69 8.96 -9.23 -11.18
CA ALA A 69 9.27 -10.43 -11.96
C ALA A 69 9.73 -10.11 -13.40
N LEU A 70 9.03 -9.20 -14.08
CA LEU A 70 9.39 -8.77 -15.44
C LEU A 70 10.72 -8.01 -15.47
N ALA A 71 10.99 -7.19 -14.46
CA ALA A 71 12.23 -6.42 -14.35
C ALA A 71 13.42 -7.33 -14.05
N ASP A 72 13.25 -8.35 -13.23
CA ASP A 72 14.28 -9.33 -12.88
C ASP A 72 14.71 -10.13 -14.10
N GLU A 73 13.73 -10.66 -14.85
CA GLU A 73 13.99 -11.32 -16.12
C GLU A 73 14.59 -10.36 -17.15
N GLY A 74 14.12 -9.11 -17.18
CA GLY A 74 14.69 -8.07 -18.02
C GLY A 74 16.17 -7.85 -17.75
N ARG A 75 16.57 -7.75 -16.46
CA ARG A 75 17.98 -7.63 -16.06
C ARG A 75 18.79 -8.86 -16.50
N ARG A 76 18.25 -10.07 -16.36
CA ARG A 76 18.91 -11.31 -16.79
C ARG A 76 19.16 -11.37 -18.30
N GLN A 77 18.25 -10.81 -19.10
CA GLN A 77 18.30 -10.84 -20.57
C GLN A 77 18.95 -9.58 -21.19
N GLY A 78 19.29 -8.57 -20.38
CA GLY A 78 19.70 -7.26 -20.88
C GLY A 78 18.58 -6.54 -21.66
N LYS A 79 17.32 -6.70 -21.22
CA LYS A 79 16.11 -6.13 -21.85
C LYS A 79 15.32 -5.29 -20.83
N SER A 80 14.46 -4.40 -21.34
CA SER A 80 13.51 -3.70 -20.47
C SER A 80 12.37 -4.62 -20.04
N TRP A 81 11.78 -4.37 -18.87
CA TRP A 81 10.60 -5.12 -18.39
C TRP A 81 9.43 -5.07 -19.39
N MET A 82 9.27 -3.96 -20.12
CA MET A 82 8.26 -3.82 -21.19
C MET A 82 8.53 -4.76 -22.36
N TRP A 83 9.79 -4.98 -22.72
CA TRP A 83 10.15 -5.95 -23.75
C TRP A 83 9.81 -7.36 -23.28
N VAL A 84 10.15 -7.72 -22.04
CA VAL A 84 9.82 -9.03 -21.45
C VAL A 84 8.31 -9.23 -21.44
N LYS A 85 7.52 -8.25 -20.96
CA LYS A 85 6.05 -8.30 -20.95
C LYS A 85 5.47 -8.64 -22.33
N ARG A 86 6.03 -8.06 -23.40
CA ARG A 86 5.54 -8.23 -24.78
C ARG A 86 5.97 -9.54 -25.42
N ASN A 87 7.12 -10.09 -25.04
CA ASN A 87 7.74 -11.21 -25.75
C ASN A 87 7.85 -12.51 -24.93
N MET A 88 7.61 -12.44 -23.62
CA MET A 88 7.79 -13.55 -22.67
C MET A 88 6.61 -13.61 -21.70
N THR A 89 5.42 -13.85 -22.22
CA THR A 89 4.15 -13.82 -21.45
C THR A 89 4.14 -14.79 -20.27
N HIS A 90 4.85 -15.93 -20.36
CA HIS A 90 4.97 -16.90 -19.27
C HIS A 90 5.57 -16.32 -17.97
N ILE A 91 6.35 -15.24 -18.05
CA ILE A 91 6.88 -14.55 -16.86
C ILE A 91 5.76 -13.80 -16.12
N PHE A 92 4.84 -13.19 -16.88
CA PHE A 92 3.63 -12.60 -16.32
C PHE A 92 2.75 -13.67 -15.68
N ASP A 93 2.54 -14.80 -16.37
CA ASP A 93 1.73 -15.92 -15.87
C ASP A 93 2.30 -16.49 -14.57
N ALA A 94 3.63 -16.64 -14.48
CA ALA A 94 4.30 -17.06 -13.26
C ALA A 94 4.13 -16.02 -12.12
N ALA A 95 4.25 -14.72 -12.42
CA ALA A 95 4.06 -13.66 -11.43
C ALA A 95 2.63 -13.61 -10.87
N MET A 96 1.63 -14.05 -11.64
CA MET A 96 0.24 -14.11 -11.19
C MET A 96 0.02 -15.05 -10.00
N ILE A 97 0.89 -16.04 -9.79
CA ILE A 97 0.84 -16.90 -8.60
C ILE A 97 1.08 -16.06 -7.33
N ASN A 98 2.07 -15.16 -7.36
CA ASN A 98 2.36 -14.27 -6.24
C ASN A 98 1.22 -13.26 -6.06
N VAL A 99 0.70 -12.67 -7.15
CA VAL A 99 -0.45 -11.76 -7.10
C VAL A 99 -1.67 -12.42 -6.43
N GLN A 100 -2.00 -13.66 -6.80
CA GLN A 100 -3.12 -14.40 -6.22
C GLN A 100 -2.89 -14.70 -4.73
N THR A 101 -1.65 -15.03 -4.37
CA THR A 101 -1.27 -15.30 -2.97
C THR A 101 -1.43 -14.04 -2.11
N SER A 102 -0.86 -12.91 -2.53
CA SER A 102 -0.96 -11.62 -1.83
C SER A 102 -2.38 -11.11 -1.76
N ARG A 103 -3.15 -11.24 -2.86
CA ARG A 103 -4.59 -10.93 -2.85
C ARG A 103 -5.33 -11.75 -1.78
N ALA A 104 -5.12 -13.05 -1.73
CA ALA A 104 -5.79 -13.91 -0.76
C ALA A 104 -5.37 -13.58 0.69
N THR A 105 -4.11 -13.17 0.90
CA THR A 105 -3.63 -12.68 2.19
C THR A 105 -4.34 -11.39 2.60
N LEU A 106 -4.36 -10.37 1.72
CA LEU A 106 -5.07 -9.12 1.95
C LEU A 106 -6.56 -9.33 2.21
N GLU A 107 -7.24 -10.18 1.44
CA GLU A 107 -8.68 -10.48 1.61
C GLU A 107 -8.98 -11.16 2.96
N ARG A 108 -8.07 -12.00 3.46
CA ARG A 108 -8.23 -12.65 4.79
C ARG A 108 -7.98 -11.69 5.94
N MET A 109 -7.05 -10.76 5.77
CA MET A 109 -6.57 -9.94 6.88
C MET A 109 -7.26 -8.58 6.97
N THR A 110 -7.80 -8.04 5.86
CA THR A 110 -8.30 -6.66 5.78
C THR A 110 -9.78 -6.56 5.43
N LEU A 111 -10.40 -5.45 5.83
CA LEU A 111 -11.68 -5.00 5.28
C LEU A 111 -11.43 -4.05 4.11
N LYS A 112 -12.03 -4.33 2.96
CA LYS A 112 -11.97 -3.44 1.81
C LYS A 112 -12.97 -2.28 1.92
N LEU A 113 -12.48 -1.06 1.77
CA LEU A 113 -13.27 0.17 1.66
C LEU A 113 -13.67 0.43 0.21
N SER A 114 -14.90 0.91 0.02
CA SER A 114 -15.45 1.23 -1.29
C SER A 114 -15.05 2.62 -1.76
N ILE A 115 -14.80 2.78 -3.05
CA ILE A 115 -14.62 4.08 -3.70
C ILE A 115 -15.98 4.56 -4.20
N THR A 116 -16.39 5.74 -3.74
CA THR A 116 -17.61 6.44 -4.15
C THR A 116 -17.29 7.66 -5.00
N ASP A 117 -18.30 8.27 -5.61
CA ASP A 117 -18.11 9.54 -6.34
C ASP A 117 -17.59 10.66 -5.41
N SER A 118 -18.00 10.67 -4.14
CA SER A 118 -17.48 11.61 -3.14
C SER A 118 -15.99 11.41 -2.88
N VAL A 119 -15.51 10.16 -2.81
CA VAL A 119 -14.07 9.84 -2.71
C VAL A 119 -13.30 10.38 -3.91
N ILE A 120 -13.84 10.25 -5.13
CA ILE A 120 -13.20 10.77 -6.34
C ILE A 120 -13.04 12.29 -6.23
N VAL A 121 -14.13 13.02 -5.94
CA VAL A 121 -14.07 14.48 -5.78
C VAL A 121 -13.08 14.88 -4.70
N ARG A 122 -13.10 14.17 -3.56
CA ARG A 122 -12.18 14.44 -2.45
C ARG A 122 -10.72 14.17 -2.81
N ALA A 123 -10.43 13.12 -3.57
CA ALA A 123 -9.07 12.83 -4.04
C ALA A 123 -8.52 13.96 -4.91
N PHE A 124 -9.29 14.44 -5.90
CA PHE A 124 -8.88 15.60 -6.71
C PHE A 124 -8.66 16.87 -5.88
N GLN A 125 -9.48 17.10 -4.85
CA GLN A 125 -9.28 18.22 -3.92
C GLN A 125 -7.96 18.06 -3.15
N LEU A 126 -7.67 16.85 -2.62
CA LEU A 126 -6.42 16.58 -1.91
C LEU A 126 -5.20 16.75 -2.83
N MET A 127 -5.28 16.34 -4.10
CA MET A 127 -4.21 16.59 -5.07
C MET A 127 -3.96 18.09 -5.26
N GLN A 128 -5.01 18.91 -5.31
CA GLN A 128 -4.86 20.36 -5.46
C GLN A 128 -4.33 21.03 -4.19
N ASP A 129 -4.85 20.65 -3.03
CA ASP A 129 -4.52 21.28 -1.76
C ASP A 129 -3.10 20.90 -1.29
N PHE A 130 -2.69 19.65 -1.52
CA PHE A 130 -1.50 19.06 -0.95
C PHE A 130 -0.47 18.60 -1.98
N HIS A 131 -0.72 18.78 -3.28
CA HIS A 131 0.15 18.37 -4.39
C HIS A 131 0.47 16.87 -4.40
N LEU A 132 -0.45 16.05 -3.88
CA LEU A 132 -0.31 14.60 -3.85
C LEU A 132 -0.43 14.00 -5.26
N LEU A 133 0.26 12.88 -5.47
CA LEU A 133 0.02 12.04 -6.63
C LEU A 133 -1.38 11.42 -6.54
N PRO A 134 -1.99 11.03 -7.69
CA PRO A 134 -3.36 10.54 -7.71
C PRO A 134 -3.59 9.39 -6.72
N THR A 135 -2.71 8.39 -6.68
CA THR A 135 -2.93 7.20 -5.85
C THR A 135 -2.92 7.55 -4.36
N ASP A 136 -1.96 8.34 -3.89
CA ASP A 136 -1.88 8.78 -2.49
C ASP A 136 -3.13 9.56 -2.08
N ALA A 137 -3.58 10.46 -2.96
CA ALA A 137 -4.82 11.19 -2.75
C ALA A 137 -6.04 10.27 -2.66
N PHE A 138 -6.10 9.21 -3.48
CA PHE A 138 -7.16 8.21 -3.42
C PHE A 138 -7.10 7.35 -2.16
N HIS A 139 -5.92 6.93 -1.70
CA HIS A 139 -5.76 6.23 -0.43
C HIS A 139 -6.31 7.06 0.74
N ILE A 140 -5.87 8.32 0.83
CA ILE A 140 -6.29 9.24 1.89
C ILE A 140 -7.79 9.54 1.79
N ALA A 141 -8.31 9.88 0.62
CA ALA A 141 -9.73 10.17 0.44
C ALA A 141 -10.62 8.98 0.81
N THR A 142 -10.26 7.77 0.38
CA THR A 142 -11.05 6.55 0.67
C THR A 142 -11.13 6.27 2.16
N ALA A 143 -10.00 6.39 2.87
CA ALA A 143 -9.93 6.17 4.30
C ALA A 143 -10.73 7.21 5.08
N LEU A 144 -10.55 8.50 4.76
CA LEU A 144 -11.22 9.59 5.44
C LEU A 144 -12.74 9.57 5.27
N GLU A 145 -13.24 9.23 4.07
CA GLU A 145 -14.68 9.06 3.83
C GLU A 145 -15.29 7.96 4.70
N SER A 146 -14.48 6.94 5.03
CA SER A 146 -14.85 5.83 5.92
C SER A 146 -14.58 6.14 7.41
N ASN A 147 -14.30 7.40 7.76
CA ASN A 147 -13.92 7.85 9.11
C ASN A 147 -12.64 7.18 9.66
N VAL A 148 -11.72 6.79 8.78
CA VAL A 148 -10.41 6.25 9.15
C VAL A 148 -9.35 7.31 8.88
N ASN A 149 -8.83 7.93 9.94
CA ASN A 149 -7.79 8.94 9.87
C ASN A 149 -6.42 8.43 10.33
N VAL A 150 -6.26 7.13 10.46
CA VAL A 150 -5.02 6.46 10.89
C VAL A 150 -4.51 5.62 9.77
N PHE A 151 -3.26 5.83 9.37
CA PHE A 151 -2.61 5.20 8.23
C PHE A 151 -1.34 4.49 8.68
N ALA A 152 -1.02 3.38 8.04
CA ALA A 152 0.30 2.77 8.08
C ALA A 152 0.89 2.84 6.67
N THR A 153 1.90 3.68 6.48
CA THR A 153 2.55 3.92 5.18
C THR A 153 4.05 4.18 5.36
N LEU A 154 4.83 3.83 4.34
CA LEU A 154 6.23 4.24 4.21
C LEU A 154 6.36 5.54 3.39
N ASP A 155 5.27 6.03 2.81
CA ASP A 155 5.25 7.26 2.04
C ASP A 155 5.19 8.49 2.95
N LYS A 156 6.19 9.35 2.82
CA LYS A 156 6.26 10.60 3.59
C LYS A 156 5.30 11.66 3.07
N ASP A 157 4.81 11.52 1.85
CA ASP A 157 3.92 12.51 1.25
C ASP A 157 2.58 12.57 2.00
N PHE A 158 2.20 11.53 2.73
CA PHE A 158 1.04 11.57 3.62
C PHE A 158 1.20 12.61 4.76
N LEU A 159 2.42 12.90 5.21
CA LEU A 159 2.68 13.80 6.35
C LEU A 159 2.26 15.26 6.08
N VAL A 160 2.04 15.63 4.81
CA VAL A 160 1.59 17.00 4.48
C VAL A 160 0.09 17.19 4.73
N VAL A 161 -0.68 16.11 4.91
CA VAL A 161 -2.13 16.17 5.08
C VAL A 161 -2.49 16.36 6.55
N ASP A 162 -3.14 17.48 6.85
CA ASP A 162 -3.65 17.78 8.18
C ASP A 162 -4.71 16.76 8.65
N GLY A 163 -4.69 16.42 9.94
CA GLY A 163 -5.75 15.71 10.64
C GLY A 163 -5.61 14.20 10.67
N ILE A 164 -4.51 13.65 10.15
CA ILE A 164 -4.25 12.21 10.09
C ILE A 164 -3.12 11.78 11.03
N ILE A 165 -3.13 10.51 11.40
CA ILE A 165 -2.08 9.84 12.18
C ILE A 165 -1.39 8.85 11.25
N ILE A 166 -0.06 8.87 11.21
CA ILE A 166 0.74 8.02 10.33
C ILE A 166 1.66 7.16 11.19
N TYR A 167 1.42 5.85 11.20
CA TYR A 167 2.39 4.84 11.62
C TYR A 167 3.41 4.68 10.50
N THR A 168 4.70 4.85 10.81
CA THR A 168 5.80 4.61 9.87
C THR A 168 7.09 4.26 10.62
N CYS A 169 7.97 3.48 9.99
CA CYS A 169 9.36 3.29 10.44
C CYS A 169 10.35 4.18 9.68
N VAL A 170 9.87 4.98 8.72
CA VAL A 170 10.76 5.82 7.90
C VAL A 170 11.18 7.06 8.70
N PRO A 171 12.49 7.36 8.81
CA PRO A 171 13.03 8.46 9.61
C PRO A 171 12.51 9.85 9.27
#